data_AF-A0A1R1SHG4-F1
#
_entry.id   AF-A0A1R1SHG4-F1
#
_cell.length_a   1.000
_cell.length_b   1.000
_cell.length_c   1.000
_cell.angle_alpha   90.00
_cell.angle_beta   90.00
_cell.angle_gamma   90.00
#
_symmetry.space_group_name_H-M   'P 1'
#
loop_
_entity.id
_entity.type
_entity.pdbx_description
1 polymer ?
#
loop_
_entity_poly.entity_id
_entity_poly.type
_entity_poly.pdbx_seq_one_letter_code
_entity_poly.pdbx_strand_id
1 'polypeptide(L)'
;MPLLVDAAQSLAFGPVPGDWSLLTASAHKWGGPSGVGLLAVRKGVRFAPQGPADERESGRAPGFENIPAVLAAAASLRAVREEAAAEAERLRELVDRIRARVPRLVPDVEVVGDPERRLPHLVTFSCLYVDGEALLHELDRAGFSVSSGSSCTSGTLTPSHVLRAMGVLSEGNVRVSLPLGTAEEDVERFLAVLPDVVRGVRGRLGAPERAEEATAASAGSASGDSGVSAGPAGSAGPGAGGPGAGGPGDEEAELVVDSLGKLCPIPVIELAKVIGEVPVGGLVTVLADDEAARLDIPAWCAMRGHTYEGERPADRGTAYRVRRRA
;
A
#
# COMPACT_ATOMS: atom_id res chain seq x y z
N MET A 1 -24.51 -16.54 14.20
CA MET A 1 -24.30 -16.68 12.74
C MET A 1 -23.09 -17.58 12.51
N PRO A 2 -23.07 -18.46 11.49
CA PRO A 2 -21.87 -19.22 11.16
C PRO A 2 -20.71 -18.30 10.77
N LEU A 3 -19.52 -18.56 11.31
CA LEU A 3 -18.29 -17.82 10.99
C LEU A 3 -17.32 -18.74 10.25
N LEU A 4 -16.96 -18.39 9.03
CA LEU A 4 -15.87 -19.03 8.28
C LEU A 4 -14.59 -18.21 8.48
N VAL A 5 -13.51 -18.87 8.86
CA VAL A 5 -12.18 -18.25 8.98
C VAL A 5 -11.23 -18.89 7.98
N ASP A 6 -10.66 -18.08 7.08
CA ASP A 6 -9.50 -18.49 6.30
C ASP A 6 -8.23 -18.29 7.11
N ALA A 7 -7.64 -19.40 7.54
CA ALA A 7 -6.43 -19.46 8.34
C ALA A 7 -5.18 -19.79 7.52
N ALA A 8 -5.25 -19.75 6.19
CA ALA A 8 -4.14 -20.16 5.32
C ALA A 8 -2.82 -19.43 5.64
N GLN A 9 -2.85 -18.16 6.04
CA GLN A 9 -1.63 -17.40 6.38
C GLN A 9 -1.23 -17.49 7.86
N SER A 10 -2.14 -17.88 8.75
CA SER A 10 -1.94 -17.77 10.21
C SER A 10 -1.77 -19.11 10.91
N LEU A 11 -2.26 -20.21 10.34
CA LEU A 11 -2.30 -21.52 11.01
C LEU A 11 -0.92 -22.05 11.39
N ALA A 12 0.12 -21.68 10.64
CA ALA A 12 1.50 -22.06 10.93
C ALA A 12 2.02 -21.46 12.25
N PHE A 13 1.53 -20.27 12.63
CA PHE A 13 2.06 -19.48 13.74
C PHE A 13 1.34 -19.73 15.06
N GLY A 14 0.19 -20.41 15.04
CA GLY A 14 -0.54 -20.65 16.27
C GLY A 14 -1.97 -21.16 16.08
N PRO A 15 -2.64 -21.49 17.19
CA PRO A 15 -4.06 -21.80 17.15
C PRO A 15 -4.85 -20.57 16.68
N VAL A 16 -5.93 -20.82 15.93
CA VAL A 16 -6.88 -19.77 15.54
C VAL A 16 -7.92 -19.62 16.65
N PRO A 17 -7.88 -18.53 17.43
CA PRO A 17 -8.78 -18.35 18.57
C PRO A 17 -10.21 -18.04 18.12
N GLY A 18 -11.15 -18.16 19.05
CA GLY A 18 -12.54 -17.73 18.88
C GLY A 18 -13.50 -18.80 18.37
N ASP A 19 -14.74 -18.37 18.18
CA ASP A 19 -15.90 -19.24 17.91
C ASP A 19 -16.17 -19.44 16.42
N TRP A 20 -15.12 -19.72 15.64
CA TRP A 20 -15.26 -20.05 14.21
C TRP A 20 -16.14 -21.30 14.03
N SER A 21 -17.04 -21.29 13.07
CA SER A 21 -17.87 -22.45 12.70
C SER A 21 -17.16 -23.35 11.69
N LEU A 22 -16.44 -22.73 10.76
CA LEU A 22 -15.59 -23.37 9.76
C LEU A 22 -14.21 -22.72 9.76
N LEU A 23 -13.17 -23.51 9.53
CA LEU A 23 -11.81 -23.03 9.36
C LEU A 23 -11.19 -23.67 8.13
N THR A 24 -10.64 -22.86 7.23
CA THR A 24 -9.94 -23.33 6.02
C THR A 24 -8.46 -23.04 6.11
N ALA A 25 -7.63 -23.91 5.55
CA ALA A 25 -6.20 -23.66 5.41
C ALA A 25 -5.60 -24.50 4.26
N SER A 26 -4.40 -24.17 3.79
CA SER A 26 -3.73 -24.93 2.72
C SER A 26 -2.28 -25.28 3.05
N ALA A 27 -1.88 -26.52 2.83
CA ALA A 27 -0.65 -27.05 3.40
C ALA A 27 0.63 -26.40 2.89
N HIS A 28 0.64 -25.99 1.63
CA HIS A 28 1.77 -25.26 1.03
C HIS A 28 2.09 -23.93 1.72
N LYS A 29 1.22 -23.43 2.59
CA LYS A 29 1.45 -22.21 3.37
C LYS A 29 2.26 -22.44 4.65
N TRP A 30 2.46 -23.69 5.06
CA TRP A 30 3.28 -24.07 6.22
C TRP A 30 4.36 -25.10 5.86
N GLY A 31 4.77 -25.16 4.59
CA GLY A 31 5.81 -26.08 4.12
C GLY A 31 5.34 -27.48 3.76
N GLY A 32 4.03 -27.76 3.83
CA GLY A 32 3.45 -29.00 3.30
C GLY A 32 3.32 -28.99 1.77
N PRO A 33 2.89 -30.11 1.16
CA PRO A 33 2.74 -30.19 -0.29
C PRO A 33 1.60 -29.30 -0.81
N SER A 34 1.71 -28.86 -2.06
CA SER A 34 0.60 -28.26 -2.79
C SER A 34 -0.47 -29.30 -3.12
N GLY A 35 -1.71 -28.86 -3.35
CA GLY A 35 -2.83 -29.75 -3.70
C GLY A 35 -3.54 -30.42 -2.52
N VAL A 36 -3.14 -30.14 -1.27
CA VAL A 36 -3.86 -30.57 -0.07
C VAL A 36 -4.22 -29.38 0.82
N GLY A 37 -5.45 -29.39 1.32
CA GLY A 37 -5.99 -28.36 2.20
C GLY A 37 -6.75 -28.95 3.36
N LEU A 38 -7.16 -28.08 4.28
CA LEU A 38 -7.92 -28.40 5.47
C LEU A 38 -9.23 -27.64 5.45
N LEU A 39 -10.34 -28.32 5.72
CA LEU A 39 -11.60 -27.72 6.12
C LEU A 39 -12.02 -28.34 7.46
N ALA A 40 -11.86 -27.60 8.55
CA ALA A 40 -12.36 -28.00 9.86
C ALA A 40 -13.79 -27.48 10.04
N VAL A 41 -14.70 -28.38 10.42
CA VAL A 41 -16.10 -28.06 10.70
C VAL A 41 -16.37 -28.30 12.18
N ARG A 42 -16.77 -27.26 12.92
CA ARG A 42 -17.06 -27.39 14.35
C ARG A 42 -18.25 -28.34 14.58
N LYS A 43 -18.19 -29.15 15.63
CA LYS A 43 -19.28 -30.07 16.01
C LYS A 43 -20.60 -29.31 16.15
N GLY A 44 -21.67 -29.84 15.57
CA GLY A 44 -23.00 -29.23 15.58
C GLY A 44 -23.25 -28.20 14.46
N VAL A 45 -22.23 -27.79 13.71
CA VAL A 45 -22.40 -26.92 12.53
C VAL A 45 -22.93 -27.76 11.37
N ARG A 46 -24.09 -27.34 10.84
CA ARG A 46 -24.63 -27.89 9.59
C ARG A 46 -23.78 -27.38 8.42
N PHE A 47 -23.25 -28.31 7.63
CA PHE A 47 -22.42 -28.02 6.47
C PHE A 47 -22.86 -28.96 5.33
N ALA A 48 -22.97 -28.42 4.12
CA ALA A 48 -23.28 -29.17 2.91
C ALA A 48 -22.06 -29.17 1.98
N PRO A 49 -21.43 -30.34 1.73
CA PRO A 49 -20.26 -30.44 0.87
C PRO A 49 -20.62 -30.07 -0.57
N GLN A 50 -19.67 -29.43 -1.25
CA GLN A 50 -19.80 -29.06 -2.66
C GLN A 50 -19.13 -30.14 -3.50
N GLY A 51 -19.87 -30.76 -4.42
CA GLY A 51 -19.36 -31.81 -5.30
C GLY A 51 -20.30 -33.00 -5.45
N PRO A 52 -19.90 -34.03 -6.22
CA PRO A 52 -20.63 -35.29 -6.31
C PRO A 52 -20.80 -35.95 -4.93
N ALA A 53 -21.90 -36.68 -4.75
CA ALA A 53 -22.05 -37.54 -3.59
C ALA A 53 -21.03 -38.69 -3.65
N ASP A 54 -20.35 -38.92 -2.53
CA ASP A 54 -19.41 -40.02 -2.29
C ASP A 54 -19.62 -40.46 -0.83
N GLU A 55 -19.31 -41.72 -0.49
CA GLU A 55 -19.38 -42.21 0.89
C GLU A 55 -18.10 -41.91 1.69
N ARG A 56 -16.99 -41.64 0.99
CA ARG A 56 -15.70 -41.28 1.60
C ARG A 56 -15.79 -40.00 2.42
N GLU A 57 -14.89 -39.89 3.40
CA GLU A 57 -14.88 -38.76 4.34
C GLU A 57 -16.25 -38.49 5.00
N SER A 58 -17.06 -39.55 5.22
CA SER A 58 -18.45 -39.43 5.70
C SER A 58 -19.33 -38.53 4.82
N GLY A 59 -19.09 -38.58 3.50
CA GLY A 59 -19.73 -37.76 2.49
C GLY A 59 -19.26 -36.31 2.40
N ARG A 60 -18.18 -35.93 3.10
CA ARG A 60 -17.69 -34.54 3.16
C ARG A 60 -16.79 -34.15 1.99
N ALA A 61 -16.12 -35.11 1.37
CA ALA A 61 -15.25 -34.87 0.22
C ALA A 61 -15.32 -36.07 -0.73
N PRO A 62 -15.54 -35.85 -2.05
CA PRO A 62 -15.55 -36.93 -3.03
C PRO A 62 -14.13 -37.32 -3.47
N GLY A 63 -13.99 -38.55 -3.94
CA GLY A 63 -12.75 -39.07 -4.51
C GLY A 63 -11.82 -39.74 -3.50
N PHE A 64 -10.82 -40.46 -4.01
CA PHE A 64 -9.86 -41.19 -3.18
C PHE A 64 -8.96 -40.23 -2.40
N GLU A 65 -8.71 -40.57 -1.14
CA GLU A 65 -7.87 -39.79 -0.25
C GLU A 65 -6.41 -39.81 -0.71
N ASN A 66 -5.80 -38.64 -0.83
CA ASN A 66 -4.35 -38.54 -1.04
C ASN A 66 -3.62 -38.72 0.29
N ILE A 67 -3.61 -39.96 0.80
CA ILE A 67 -3.02 -40.30 2.12
C ILE A 67 -1.57 -39.79 2.27
N PRO A 68 -0.67 -39.92 1.28
CA PRO A 68 0.68 -39.36 1.40
C PRO A 68 0.69 -37.84 1.59
N ALA A 69 -0.13 -37.09 0.83
CA ALA A 69 -0.20 -35.65 0.95
C ALA A 69 -0.81 -35.20 2.29
N VAL A 70 -1.84 -35.91 2.78
CA VAL A 70 -2.45 -35.66 4.09
C VAL A 70 -1.43 -35.89 5.22
N LEU A 71 -0.70 -37.01 5.17
CA LEU A 71 0.35 -37.30 6.15
C LEU A 71 1.45 -36.24 6.14
N ALA A 72 1.94 -35.87 4.95
CA ALA A 72 2.96 -34.84 4.79
C ALA A 72 2.49 -33.47 5.29
N ALA A 73 1.24 -33.08 5.00
CA ALA A 73 0.65 -31.84 5.49
C ALA A 73 0.57 -31.80 7.03
N ALA A 74 0.15 -32.90 7.66
CA ALA A 74 0.07 -33.02 9.11
C ALA A 74 1.46 -33.02 9.78
N ALA A 75 2.42 -33.76 9.22
CA ALA A 75 3.80 -33.77 9.71
C ALA A 75 4.45 -32.39 9.61
N SER A 76 4.30 -31.71 8.47
CA SER A 76 4.83 -30.36 8.25
C SER A 76 4.21 -29.36 9.22
N LEU A 77 2.89 -29.43 9.46
CA LEU A 77 2.22 -28.55 10.42
C LEU A 77 2.72 -28.75 11.84
N ARG A 78 3.00 -30.00 12.25
CA ARG A 78 3.58 -30.28 13.57
C ARG A 78 4.97 -29.68 13.69
N ALA A 79 5.84 -29.97 12.72
CA ALA A 79 7.21 -29.47 12.69
C ALA A 79 7.26 -27.93 12.76
N VAL A 80 6.51 -27.22 11.91
CA VAL A 80 6.52 -25.75 11.94
C VAL A 80 6.02 -25.18 13.28
N ARG A 81 5.04 -25.84 13.91
CA ARG A 81 4.43 -25.35 15.16
C ARG A 81 5.31 -25.57 16.38
N GLU A 82 6.24 -26.52 16.33
CA GLU A 82 7.24 -26.72 17.39
C GLU A 82 8.19 -25.52 17.52
N GLU A 83 8.51 -24.88 16.39
CA GLU A 83 9.45 -23.75 16.32
C GLU A 83 8.75 -22.37 16.16
N ALA A 84 7.43 -22.37 15.93
CA ALA A 84 6.66 -21.19 15.52
C ALA A 84 6.82 -19.98 16.45
N ALA A 85 6.89 -20.17 17.77
CA ALA A 85 7.01 -19.06 18.71
C ALA A 85 8.37 -18.35 18.59
N ALA A 86 9.47 -19.11 18.64
CA ALA A 86 10.81 -18.58 18.50
C ALA A 86 11.03 -17.95 17.12
N GLU A 87 10.55 -18.61 16.07
CA GLU A 87 10.67 -18.09 14.72
C GLU A 87 9.78 -16.86 14.48
N ALA A 88 8.61 -16.77 15.13
CA ALA A 88 7.78 -15.57 15.07
C ALA A 88 8.46 -14.35 15.70
N GLU A 89 9.18 -14.52 16.81
CA GLU A 89 9.97 -13.45 17.43
C GLU A 89 11.09 -12.99 16.48
N ARG A 90 11.88 -13.94 15.98
CA ARG A 90 13.00 -13.66 15.06
C ARG A 90 12.54 -12.98 13.76
N LEU A 91 11.51 -13.50 13.11
CA LEU A 91 10.97 -12.92 11.87
C LEU A 91 10.36 -11.54 12.11
N ARG A 92 9.74 -11.31 13.28
CA ARG A 92 9.19 -10.01 13.65
C ARG A 92 10.29 -8.95 13.73
N GLU A 93 11.44 -9.26 14.35
CA GLU A 93 12.59 -8.36 14.41
C GLU A 93 13.12 -8.01 13.01
N LEU A 94 13.24 -9.01 12.12
CA LEU A 94 13.65 -8.79 10.74
C LEU A 94 12.64 -7.92 9.96
N VAL A 95 11.35 -8.20 10.13
CA VAL A 95 10.27 -7.39 9.53
C VAL A 95 10.27 -5.96 10.08
N ASP A 96 10.43 -5.78 11.39
CA ASP A 96 10.50 -4.46 12.04
C ASP A 96 11.67 -3.65 11.48
N ARG A 97 12.81 -4.31 11.22
CA ARG A 97 13.95 -3.69 10.57
C ARG A 97 13.61 -3.20 9.17
N ILE A 98 12.94 -4.01 8.35
CA ILE A 98 12.49 -3.60 7.01
C ILE A 98 11.53 -2.42 7.12
N ARG A 99 10.51 -2.51 7.99
CA ARG A 99 9.51 -1.45 8.21
C ARG A 99 10.15 -0.13 8.63
N ALA A 100 11.17 -0.18 9.47
CA ALA A 100 11.85 1.03 9.97
C ALA A 100 12.83 1.63 8.96
N ARG A 101 13.54 0.80 8.17
CA ARG A 101 14.61 1.25 7.28
C ARG A 101 14.12 1.62 5.89
N VAL A 102 13.15 0.92 5.32
CA VAL A 102 12.66 1.20 3.96
C VAL A 102 12.24 2.67 3.79
N PRO A 103 11.42 3.28 4.66
CA PRO A 103 11.03 4.69 4.51
C PRO A 103 12.18 5.70 4.66
N ARG A 104 13.29 5.29 5.30
CA ARG A 104 14.49 6.12 5.47
C ARG A 104 15.43 6.03 4.27
N LEU A 105 15.47 4.87 3.63
CA LEU A 105 16.36 4.58 2.52
C LEU A 105 15.73 4.94 1.16
N VAL A 106 14.40 4.86 1.07
CA VAL A 106 13.64 5.11 -0.14
C VAL A 106 12.65 6.24 0.11
N PRO A 107 12.81 7.41 -0.54
CA PRO A 107 11.84 8.50 -0.42
C PRO A 107 10.46 8.09 -0.94
N ASP A 108 9.42 8.72 -0.40
CA ASP A 108 8.04 8.55 -0.86
C ASP A 108 7.57 7.09 -0.84
N VAL A 109 7.78 6.44 0.31
CA VAL A 109 7.31 5.08 0.59
C VAL A 109 6.30 5.09 1.72
N GLU A 110 5.22 4.35 1.52
CA GLU A 110 4.23 4.05 2.54
C GLU A 110 4.37 2.59 2.97
N VAL A 111 4.57 2.33 4.27
CA VAL A 111 4.54 0.97 4.82
C VAL A 111 3.12 0.67 5.29
N VAL A 112 2.52 -0.39 4.73
CA VAL A 112 1.10 -0.71 4.90
C VAL A 112 0.89 -1.71 6.05
N GLY A 113 -0.27 -1.62 6.70
CA GLY A 113 -0.74 -2.57 7.72
C GLY A 113 -0.35 -2.19 9.16
N ASP A 114 -1.09 -2.80 10.10
CA ASP A 114 -0.99 -2.51 11.54
C ASP A 114 0.45 -2.76 12.07
N PRO A 115 1.03 -1.81 12.84
CA PRO A 115 2.38 -1.90 13.35
C PRO A 115 2.57 -2.94 14.47
N GLU A 116 1.51 -3.55 14.97
CA GLU A 116 1.58 -4.56 16.02
C GLU A 116 0.84 -5.84 15.62
N ARG A 117 -0.42 -5.70 15.21
CA ARG A 117 -1.36 -6.78 14.89
C ARG A 117 -1.20 -7.27 13.44
N ARG A 118 0.00 -7.75 13.13
CA ARG A 118 0.34 -8.37 11.84
C ARG A 118 1.02 -9.72 12.04
N LEU A 119 1.06 -10.49 10.96
CA LEU A 119 1.87 -11.70 10.90
C LEU A 119 3.36 -11.35 10.98
N PRO A 120 4.17 -12.16 11.68
CA PRO A 120 5.56 -11.83 11.98
C PRO A 120 6.47 -11.79 10.75
N HIS A 121 6.08 -12.48 9.67
CA HIS A 121 6.92 -12.74 8.51
C HIS A 121 6.54 -11.92 7.26
N LEU A 122 5.56 -11.02 7.39
CA LEU A 122 5.04 -10.24 6.26
C LEU A 122 5.27 -8.75 6.49
N VAL A 123 5.76 -8.09 5.44
CA VAL A 123 5.76 -6.63 5.31
C VAL A 123 5.32 -6.25 3.92
N THR A 124 4.46 -5.25 3.85
CA THR A 124 4.01 -4.65 2.60
C THR A 124 4.35 -3.16 2.63
N PHE A 125 4.88 -2.65 1.53
CA PHE A 125 5.09 -1.22 1.33
C PHE A 125 4.81 -0.85 -0.12
N SER A 126 4.47 0.41 -0.36
CA SER A 126 4.20 0.97 -1.67
C SER A 126 5.16 2.11 -1.96
N CYS A 127 5.80 2.08 -3.12
CA CYS A 127 6.71 3.13 -3.56
C CYS A 127 6.02 4.07 -4.54
N LEU A 128 5.89 5.35 -4.17
CA LEU A 128 5.30 6.35 -5.05
C LEU A 128 6.10 6.50 -6.35
N TYR A 129 5.41 6.73 -7.46
CA TYR A 129 5.94 6.88 -8.81
C TYR A 129 6.67 5.65 -9.36
N VAL A 130 6.32 4.47 -8.86
CA VAL A 130 6.94 3.21 -9.28
C VAL A 130 5.90 2.30 -9.89
N ASP A 131 6.22 1.76 -11.07
CA ASP A 131 5.49 0.64 -11.62
C ASP A 131 5.87 -0.64 -10.84
N GLY A 132 4.86 -1.31 -10.27
CA GLY A 132 5.06 -2.48 -9.42
C GLY A 132 5.71 -3.65 -10.16
N GLU A 133 5.26 -3.93 -11.38
CA GLU A 133 5.79 -5.02 -12.21
C GLU A 133 7.24 -4.78 -12.62
N ALA A 134 7.60 -3.55 -13.00
CA ALA A 134 8.98 -3.18 -13.27
C ALA A 134 9.86 -3.34 -12.01
N LEU A 135 9.35 -2.94 -10.84
CA LEU A 135 10.08 -3.13 -9.57
C LEU A 135 10.30 -4.60 -9.24
N LEU A 136 9.28 -5.45 -9.39
CA LEU A 136 9.40 -6.90 -9.22
C LEU A 136 10.44 -7.51 -10.14
N HIS A 137 10.43 -7.15 -11.42
CA HIS A 137 11.42 -7.64 -12.38
C HIS A 137 12.85 -7.21 -12.01
N GLU A 138 13.07 -5.97 -11.59
CA GLU A 138 14.42 -5.55 -11.20
C GLU A 138 14.89 -6.19 -9.88
N LEU A 139 13.98 -6.42 -8.93
CA LEU A 139 14.29 -7.17 -7.70
C LEU A 139 14.62 -8.64 -8.00
N ASP A 140 13.92 -9.27 -8.94
CA ASP A 140 14.22 -10.63 -9.40
C ASP A 140 15.62 -10.70 -10.04
N ARG A 141 15.95 -9.73 -10.90
CA ARG A 141 17.31 -9.60 -11.47
C ARG A 141 18.40 -9.40 -10.42
N ALA A 142 18.06 -8.77 -9.29
CA ALA A 142 18.93 -8.63 -8.15
C ALA A 142 18.95 -9.86 -7.21
N GLY A 143 18.24 -10.93 -7.57
CA GLY A 143 18.21 -12.19 -6.83
C GLY A 143 17.19 -12.25 -5.70
N PHE A 144 16.12 -11.44 -5.76
CA PHE A 144 15.05 -11.44 -4.76
C PHE A 144 13.69 -11.80 -5.37
N SER A 145 13.06 -12.85 -4.83
CA SER A 145 11.70 -13.20 -5.17
C SER A 145 10.73 -12.53 -4.19
N VAL A 146 9.95 -11.57 -4.69
CA VAL A 146 8.92 -10.84 -3.93
C VAL A 146 7.59 -10.86 -4.70
N SER A 147 6.52 -10.29 -4.12
CA SER A 147 5.19 -10.24 -4.75
C SER A 147 4.63 -8.82 -4.71
N SER A 148 3.74 -8.42 -5.63
CA SER A 148 3.09 -7.10 -5.65
C SER A 148 1.90 -6.94 -4.69
N GLY A 149 1.61 -7.93 -3.84
CA GLY A 149 0.52 -7.84 -2.85
C GLY A 149 -0.92 -7.90 -3.42
N SER A 150 -1.12 -7.66 -4.71
CA SER A 150 -2.24 -8.17 -5.50
C SER A 150 -1.82 -9.51 -6.08
N SER A 151 -2.49 -10.61 -5.73
CA SER A 151 -2.34 -11.84 -6.52
C SER A 151 -2.49 -11.48 -8.00
N CYS A 152 -1.46 -11.81 -8.78
CA CYS A 152 -1.38 -11.60 -10.22
C CYS A 152 -2.71 -11.94 -10.89
N THR A 153 -3.57 -10.96 -11.17
CA THR A 153 -4.55 -11.08 -12.24
C THR A 153 -3.85 -10.59 -13.49
N SER A 154 -3.19 -11.54 -14.14
CA SER A 154 -2.38 -11.43 -15.36
C SER A 154 -3.17 -10.97 -16.60
N GLY A 155 -4.01 -9.93 -16.48
CA GLY A 155 -4.83 -9.44 -17.57
C GLY A 155 -5.54 -8.11 -17.34
N THR A 156 -5.71 -7.70 -16.08
CA THR A 156 -6.25 -6.37 -15.73
C THR A 156 -5.37 -5.76 -14.64
N LEU A 157 -4.76 -4.61 -14.91
CA LEU A 157 -3.98 -3.80 -13.97
C LEU A 157 -4.90 -3.14 -12.92
N THR A 158 -5.89 -3.88 -12.44
CA THR A 158 -6.78 -3.46 -11.38
C THR A 158 -6.02 -3.47 -10.05
N PRO A 159 -6.09 -2.38 -9.26
CA PRO A 159 -5.39 -2.29 -7.99
C PRO A 159 -5.85 -3.39 -7.03
N SER A 160 -4.96 -3.79 -6.11
CA SER A 160 -5.29 -4.80 -5.09
C SER A 160 -6.58 -4.43 -4.37
N HIS A 161 -7.58 -5.30 -4.40
CA HIS A 161 -8.85 -5.07 -3.71
C HIS A 161 -8.66 -4.86 -2.19
N VAL A 162 -7.59 -5.42 -1.62
CA VAL A 162 -7.22 -5.23 -0.20
C VAL A 162 -6.68 -3.82 0.02
N LEU A 163 -5.69 -3.39 -0.77
CA LEU A 163 -5.13 -2.03 -0.66
C LEU A 163 -6.21 -0.98 -0.91
N ARG A 164 -7.11 -1.25 -1.86
CA ARG A 164 -8.29 -0.43 -2.13
C ARG A 164 -9.21 -0.34 -0.93
N ALA A 165 -9.52 -1.46 -0.27
CA ALA A 165 -10.34 -1.46 0.94
C ALA A 165 -9.65 -0.74 2.11
N MET A 166 -8.31 -0.72 2.14
CA MET A 166 -7.53 0.02 3.13
C MET A 166 -7.42 1.52 2.83
N GLY A 167 -7.65 1.95 1.58
CA GLY A 167 -7.51 3.34 1.17
C GLY A 167 -6.06 3.84 1.17
N VAL A 168 -5.10 2.95 0.92
CA VAL A 168 -3.66 3.22 0.91
C VAL A 168 -3.11 3.21 -0.51
N LEU A 169 -1.88 3.69 -0.72
CA LEU A 169 -1.25 3.71 -2.03
C LEU A 169 -1.16 2.30 -2.65
N SER A 170 -1.61 2.14 -3.90
CA SER A 170 -1.55 0.86 -4.62
C SER A 170 -0.40 0.77 -5.62
N GLU A 171 0.10 1.90 -6.10
CA GLU A 171 1.26 1.93 -7.00
C GLU A 171 2.55 1.45 -6.32
N GLY A 172 3.42 0.81 -7.11
CA GLY A 172 4.72 0.35 -6.63
C GLY A 172 4.66 -0.59 -5.42
N ASN A 173 3.55 -1.32 -5.23
CA ASN A 173 3.38 -2.20 -4.08
C ASN A 173 4.34 -3.39 -4.12
N VAL A 174 4.96 -3.67 -2.98
CA VAL A 174 5.78 -4.85 -2.74
C VAL A 174 5.37 -5.47 -1.41
N ARG A 175 5.00 -6.75 -1.45
CA ARG A 175 4.87 -7.66 -0.32
C ARG A 175 6.10 -8.55 -0.22
N VAL A 176 6.89 -8.33 0.82
CA VAL A 176 7.99 -9.21 1.21
C VAL A 176 7.45 -10.23 2.21
N SER A 177 7.70 -11.51 1.92
CA SER A 177 7.35 -12.64 2.79
C SER A 177 8.64 -13.36 3.15
N LEU A 178 9.00 -13.38 4.44
CA LEU A 178 10.22 -14.02 4.91
C LEU A 178 9.94 -15.51 5.20
N PRO A 179 10.57 -16.46 4.49
CA PRO A 179 10.49 -17.87 4.84
C PRO A 179 11.08 -18.17 6.23
N LEU A 180 10.74 -19.33 6.79
CA LEU A 180 11.38 -19.84 8.01
C LEU A 180 12.89 -19.98 7.76
N GLY A 181 13.69 -19.55 8.74
CA GLY A 181 15.15 -19.61 8.65
C GLY A 181 15.79 -18.55 7.73
N THR A 182 15.04 -17.54 7.27
CA THR A 182 15.60 -16.40 6.51
C THR A 182 16.80 -15.80 7.22
N ALA A 183 17.95 -15.69 6.55
CA ALA A 183 19.15 -15.14 7.14
C ALA A 183 19.04 -13.61 7.32
N GLU A 184 19.65 -13.07 8.37
CA GLU A 184 19.68 -11.62 8.61
C GLU A 184 20.41 -10.89 7.48
N GLU A 185 21.45 -11.52 6.94
CA GLU A 185 22.27 -11.02 5.83
C GLU A 185 21.46 -10.86 4.54
N ASP A 186 20.44 -11.71 4.31
CA ASP A 186 19.54 -11.58 3.16
C ASP A 186 18.68 -10.31 3.28
N VAL A 187 18.23 -9.98 4.49
CA VAL A 187 17.46 -8.76 4.78
C VAL A 187 18.35 -7.53 4.61
N GLU A 188 19.59 -7.59 5.09
CA GLU A 188 20.55 -6.51 4.90
C GLU A 188 20.91 -6.30 3.42
N ARG A 189 21.11 -7.37 2.66
CA ARG A 189 21.32 -7.29 1.20
C ARG A 189 20.13 -6.66 0.50
N PHE A 190 18.91 -7.06 0.87
CA PHE A 190 17.68 -6.49 0.31
C PHE A 190 17.61 -4.98 0.57
N LEU A 191 17.85 -4.55 1.81
CA LEU A 191 17.81 -3.13 2.18
C LEU A 191 18.92 -2.30 1.51
N ALA A 192 20.08 -2.90 1.23
CA ALA A 192 21.16 -2.24 0.51
C ALA A 192 20.83 -2.00 -0.98
N VAL A 193 20.16 -2.97 -1.62
CA VAL A 193 19.86 -2.93 -3.07
C VAL A 193 18.59 -2.12 -3.40
N LEU A 194 17.59 -2.17 -2.53
CA LEU A 194 16.27 -1.58 -2.79
C LEU A 194 16.30 -0.10 -3.25
N PRO A 195 17.10 0.81 -2.66
CA PRO A 195 17.10 2.22 -3.06
C PRO A 195 17.52 2.45 -4.51
N ASP A 196 18.55 1.73 -4.95
CA ASP A 196 19.09 1.88 -6.30
C ASP A 196 18.13 1.30 -7.34
N VAL A 197 17.50 0.17 -7.01
CA VAL A 197 16.45 -0.43 -7.85
C VAL A 197 15.26 0.52 -8.01
N VAL A 198 14.75 1.07 -6.90
CA VAL A 198 13.62 2.01 -6.95
C VAL A 198 13.97 3.27 -7.74
N ARG A 199 15.18 3.82 -7.55
CA ARG A 199 15.66 4.99 -8.31
C ARG A 199 15.72 4.68 -9.81
N GLY A 200 16.21 3.51 -10.19
CA GLY A 200 16.27 3.07 -11.59
C GLY A 200 14.89 2.98 -12.23
N VAL A 201 13.89 2.44 -11.52
CA VAL A 201 12.52 2.35 -12.03
C VAL A 201 11.89 3.76 -12.16
N ARG A 202 12.03 4.63 -11.15
CA ARG A 202 11.56 6.02 -11.19
C ARG A 202 12.14 6.81 -12.35
N GLY A 203 13.46 6.66 -12.59
CA GLY A 203 14.15 7.34 -13.67
C GLY A 203 13.62 6.98 -15.07
N ARG A 204 13.28 5.71 -15.30
CA ARG A 204 12.69 5.27 -16.58
C ARG A 204 11.31 5.85 -16.86
N LEU A 205 10.54 6.18 -15.81
CA LEU A 205 9.21 6.76 -15.91
C LEU A 205 9.23 8.30 -15.90
N GLY A 206 10.41 8.91 -15.74
CA GLY A 206 10.56 10.36 -15.62
C GLY A 206 9.80 10.93 -14.42
N ALA A 207 9.76 10.18 -13.30
CA ALA A 207 9.19 10.64 -12.05
C ALA A 207 9.94 11.90 -11.55
N PRO A 208 9.25 12.88 -10.95
CA PRO A 208 9.91 14.05 -10.42
C PRO A 208 10.89 13.65 -9.31
N GLU A 209 12.13 14.14 -9.39
CA GLU A 209 13.05 14.07 -8.27
C GLU A 209 12.50 14.96 -7.15
N ARG A 210 12.64 14.57 -5.89
CA ARG A 210 12.35 15.50 -4.80
C ARG A 210 13.28 16.70 -4.99
N ALA A 211 12.73 17.84 -5.42
CA ALA A 211 13.42 19.11 -5.24
C ALA A 211 13.76 19.21 -3.75
N GLU A 212 15.01 19.55 -3.44
CA GLU A 212 15.50 19.70 -2.08
C GLU A 212 14.74 20.80 -1.32
N GLU A 213 13.53 20.52 -0.83
CA GLU A 213 12.72 21.44 -0.04
C GLU A 213 13.27 21.65 1.39
N ALA A 214 14.46 21.15 1.71
CA ALA A 214 15.09 21.27 3.03
C ALA A 214 16.26 22.26 3.11
N THR A 215 16.78 22.80 2.00
CA THR A 215 18.00 23.64 2.05
C THR A 215 17.73 25.14 2.26
N ALA A 216 16.46 25.57 2.26
CA ALA A 216 16.10 26.98 2.48
C ALA A 216 15.72 27.34 3.94
N ALA A 217 15.49 26.35 4.81
CA ALA A 217 15.00 26.58 6.17
C ALA A 217 16.09 26.71 7.26
N SER A 218 17.38 26.56 6.92
CA SER A 218 18.50 26.66 7.88
C SER A 218 19.47 27.81 7.66
N ALA A 219 19.25 28.65 6.64
CA ALA A 219 20.06 29.85 6.38
C ALA A 219 19.28 31.12 6.77
N GLY A 220 19.04 31.32 8.07
CA GLY A 220 18.28 32.48 8.53
C GLY A 220 18.07 32.61 10.04
N SER A 221 19.08 32.33 10.87
CA SER A 221 19.09 32.88 12.23
C SER A 221 20.52 33.12 12.72
N ALA A 222 21.01 34.34 12.50
CA ALA A 222 22.11 34.91 13.26
C ALA A 222 21.97 36.44 13.31
N SER A 223 22.09 36.99 14.52
CA SER A 223 22.05 38.40 14.96
C SER A 223 20.66 39.07 14.92
N GLY A 224 20.19 39.79 15.95
CA GLY A 224 20.82 40.24 17.18
C GLY A 224 20.15 41.54 17.64
N ASP A 225 19.29 41.40 18.65
CA ASP A 225 19.10 42.27 19.83
C ASP A 225 18.69 43.77 19.74
N SER A 226 17.80 44.09 20.69
CA SER A 226 17.57 45.33 21.44
C SER A 226 16.72 46.46 20.86
N GLY A 227 15.76 46.95 21.68
CA GLY A 227 15.30 48.34 21.63
C GLY A 227 13.82 48.60 21.88
N VAL A 228 13.45 48.84 23.13
CA VAL A 228 12.12 49.27 23.62
C VAL A 228 11.83 50.76 23.31
N SER A 229 10.57 51.10 22.95
CA SER A 229 9.74 52.22 23.51
C SER A 229 8.57 52.56 22.55
N ALA A 230 7.32 52.39 22.99
CA ALA A 230 6.40 53.39 23.56
C ALA A 230 5.68 54.29 22.51
N GLY A 231 4.34 54.20 22.47
CA GLY A 231 3.45 54.99 21.60
C GLY A 231 3.35 56.48 21.98
N PRO A 232 2.47 57.26 21.32
CA PRO A 232 1.07 57.22 21.74
C PRO A 232 0.02 57.38 20.60
N ALA A 233 -1.24 57.42 21.06
CA ALA A 233 -2.51 57.34 20.36
C ALA A 233 -2.96 58.58 19.55
N GLY A 234 -3.99 58.37 18.72
CA GLY A 234 -4.90 59.38 18.15
C GLY A 234 -5.23 59.05 16.69
N SER A 235 -6.44 59.18 16.15
CA SER A 235 -7.79 59.48 16.64
C SER A 235 -8.76 59.19 15.47
N ALA A 236 -9.99 58.83 15.78
CA ALA A 236 -11.06 58.52 14.84
C ALA A 236 -11.53 59.71 13.98
N GLY A 237 -12.09 59.42 12.79
CA GLY A 237 -12.88 60.35 11.99
C GLY A 237 -13.40 59.71 10.68
N PRO A 238 -14.71 59.78 10.35
CA PRO A 238 -15.38 58.87 9.43
C PRO A 238 -15.53 59.42 8.00
N GLY A 239 -15.78 58.55 7.01
CA GLY A 239 -16.02 58.99 5.62
C GLY A 239 -16.72 57.95 4.74
N ALA A 240 -18.04 58.14 4.62
CA ALA A 240 -18.92 57.95 3.45
C ALA A 240 -18.79 56.69 2.55
N GLY A 241 -19.92 55.98 2.44
CA GLY A 241 -20.16 54.94 1.45
C GLY A 241 -20.37 55.45 0.02
N GLY A 242 -20.26 54.51 -0.91
CA GLY A 242 -20.67 54.63 -2.31
C GLY A 242 -20.50 53.28 -3.01
N PRO A 243 -21.44 52.83 -3.87
CA PRO A 243 -21.67 51.42 -4.16
C PRO A 243 -20.98 50.94 -5.43
N GLY A 244 -20.88 49.61 -5.56
CA GLY A 244 -20.86 48.93 -6.85
C GLY A 244 -19.50 48.44 -7.30
N ALA A 245 -19.35 47.12 -7.32
CA ALA A 245 -19.14 46.33 -8.53
C ALA A 245 -18.94 44.88 -8.10
N GLY A 246 -19.86 44.01 -8.50
CA GLY A 246 -19.58 42.58 -8.54
C GLY A 246 -18.41 42.37 -9.47
N GLY A 247 -17.25 42.04 -8.90
CA GLY A 247 -16.11 41.58 -9.67
C GLY A 247 -16.45 40.21 -10.27
N PRO A 248 -16.06 39.95 -11.52
CA PRO A 248 -16.12 38.59 -12.06
C PRO A 248 -15.25 37.73 -11.14
N GLY A 249 -15.77 36.58 -10.73
CA GLY A 249 -15.00 35.64 -9.93
C GLY A 249 -13.65 35.39 -10.61
N ASP A 250 -12.59 35.43 -9.83
CA ASP A 250 -11.29 34.92 -10.25
C ASP A 250 -11.54 33.53 -10.86
N GLU A 251 -11.44 33.40 -12.18
CA GLU A 251 -11.35 32.11 -12.84
C GLU A 251 -10.04 31.51 -12.31
N GLU A 252 -10.14 30.75 -11.21
CA GLU A 252 -9.05 29.99 -10.62
C GLU A 252 -8.37 29.25 -11.77
N ALA A 253 -7.12 29.61 -12.09
CA ALA A 253 -6.38 29.02 -13.20
C ALA A 253 -6.34 27.50 -13.03
N GLU A 254 -7.24 26.81 -13.74
CA GLU A 254 -7.41 25.37 -13.71
C GLU A 254 -6.54 24.78 -14.81
N LEU A 255 -5.50 24.04 -14.41
CA LEU A 255 -4.64 23.33 -15.33
C LEU A 255 -5.17 21.92 -15.52
N VAL A 256 -5.38 21.49 -16.77
CA VAL A 256 -5.87 20.15 -17.08
C VAL A 256 -4.73 19.27 -17.59
N VAL A 257 -4.58 18.08 -16.98
CA VAL A 257 -3.64 17.04 -17.37
C VAL A 257 -4.39 15.90 -18.04
N ASP A 258 -4.15 15.68 -19.32
CA ASP A 258 -4.69 14.52 -20.03
C ASP A 258 -3.79 13.28 -19.85
N SER A 259 -4.29 12.31 -19.10
CA SER A 259 -3.65 11.00 -18.88
C SER A 259 -4.55 9.84 -19.31
N LEU A 260 -5.50 10.07 -20.23
CA LEU A 260 -6.35 9.01 -20.76
C LEU A 260 -5.53 7.95 -21.52
N GLY A 261 -5.86 6.68 -21.31
CA GLY A 261 -5.15 5.53 -21.86
C GLY A 261 -3.79 5.26 -21.20
N LYS A 262 -3.38 6.06 -20.21
CA LYS A 262 -2.17 5.83 -19.42
C LYS A 262 -2.54 5.13 -18.12
N LEU A 263 -1.70 4.19 -17.72
CA LEU A 263 -1.90 3.38 -16.51
C LEU A 263 -1.02 3.89 -15.38
N CYS A 264 -1.43 3.63 -14.15
CA CYS A 264 -0.65 3.84 -12.94
C CYS A 264 0.80 3.31 -13.11
N PRO A 265 1.83 4.08 -12.71
CA PRO A 265 1.79 5.32 -11.92
C PRO A 265 1.71 6.62 -12.75
N ILE A 266 1.48 6.54 -14.07
CA ILE A 266 1.68 7.70 -14.95
C ILE A 266 0.74 8.89 -14.64
N PRO A 267 -0.57 8.73 -14.41
CA PRO A 267 -1.44 9.87 -14.06
C PRO A 267 -0.95 10.66 -12.84
N VAL A 268 -0.40 9.97 -11.84
CA VAL A 268 0.15 10.57 -10.61
C VAL A 268 1.49 11.25 -10.88
N ILE A 269 2.33 10.70 -11.76
CA ILE A 269 3.57 11.33 -12.21
C ILE A 269 3.29 12.64 -12.96
N GLU A 270 2.34 12.64 -13.90
CA GLU A 270 2.01 13.84 -14.68
C GLU A 270 1.42 14.94 -13.78
N LEU A 271 0.52 14.57 -12.86
CA LEU A 271 0.02 15.48 -11.81
C LEU A 271 1.17 16.10 -11.01
N ALA A 272 2.12 15.28 -10.56
CA ALA A 272 3.22 15.74 -9.73
C ALA A 272 4.18 16.68 -10.47
N LYS A 273 4.33 16.54 -11.79
CA LYS A 273 5.15 17.46 -12.61
C LYS A 273 4.53 18.85 -12.68
N VAL A 274 3.22 18.94 -12.83
CA VAL A 274 2.54 20.22 -13.09
C VAL A 274 2.03 20.92 -11.82
N ILE A 275 1.84 20.21 -10.70
CA ILE A 275 1.27 20.81 -9.48
C ILE A 275 2.10 21.99 -8.97
N GLY A 276 3.43 21.95 -9.18
CA GLY A 276 4.35 23.02 -8.78
C GLY A 276 4.25 24.28 -9.65
N GLU A 277 3.67 24.16 -10.86
CA GLU A 277 3.50 25.27 -11.82
C GLU A 277 2.25 26.11 -11.52
N VAL A 278 1.25 25.52 -10.87
CA VAL A 278 -0.01 26.19 -10.48
C VAL A 278 0.18 26.98 -9.18
N PRO A 279 -0.29 28.23 -9.03
CA PRO A 279 -0.16 28.97 -7.77
C PRO A 279 -0.79 28.24 -6.58
N VAL A 280 -0.33 28.51 -5.35
CA VAL A 280 -0.97 27.97 -4.14
C VAL A 280 -2.45 28.37 -4.13
N GLY A 281 -3.33 27.39 -3.90
CA GLY A 281 -4.79 27.57 -3.99
C GLY A 281 -5.36 27.32 -5.39
N GLY A 282 -4.53 27.25 -6.43
CA GLY A 282 -4.95 26.89 -7.78
C GLY A 282 -5.22 25.40 -7.94
N LEU A 283 -5.85 25.07 -9.06
CA LEU A 283 -6.48 23.77 -9.31
C LEU A 283 -5.80 23.03 -10.46
N VAL A 284 -5.55 21.74 -10.26
CA VAL A 284 -5.16 20.81 -11.32
C VAL A 284 -6.26 19.76 -11.47
N THR A 285 -6.68 19.50 -12.71
CA THR A 285 -7.64 18.44 -13.05
C THR A 285 -6.94 17.38 -13.87
N VAL A 286 -6.89 16.14 -13.37
CA VAL A 286 -6.31 14.99 -14.06
C VAL A 286 -7.42 14.20 -14.72
N LEU A 287 -7.37 14.03 -16.04
CA LEU A 287 -8.25 13.13 -16.78
C LEU A 287 -7.59 11.75 -16.86
N ALA A 288 -8.25 10.72 -16.32
CA ALA A 288 -7.75 9.34 -16.39
C ALA A 288 -8.91 8.32 -16.47
N ASP A 289 -8.69 7.24 -17.20
CA ASP A 289 -9.60 6.08 -17.33
C ASP A 289 -9.10 4.83 -16.59
N ASP A 290 -7.97 4.96 -15.88
CA ASP A 290 -7.43 3.93 -14.98
C ASP A 290 -8.17 3.90 -13.63
N GLU A 291 -8.55 2.70 -13.17
CA GLU A 291 -9.19 2.50 -11.88
C GLU A 291 -8.27 2.79 -10.70
N ALA A 292 -6.94 2.63 -10.87
CA ALA A 292 -5.97 2.89 -9.81
C ALA A 292 -5.86 4.40 -9.48
N ALA A 293 -6.11 5.28 -10.46
CA ALA A 293 -6.11 6.73 -10.26
C ALA A 293 -7.08 7.20 -9.15
N ARG A 294 -8.23 6.53 -9.01
CA ARG A 294 -9.20 6.78 -7.93
C ARG A 294 -8.62 6.54 -6.54
N LEU A 295 -7.65 5.64 -6.42
CA LEU A 295 -6.98 5.33 -5.17
C LEU A 295 -5.72 6.18 -4.97
N ASP A 296 -4.89 6.25 -6.02
CA ASP A 296 -3.55 6.78 -5.91
C ASP A 296 -3.53 8.32 -5.91
N ILE A 297 -4.44 9.01 -6.61
CA ILE A 297 -4.50 10.49 -6.58
C ILE A 297 -4.85 11.01 -5.18
N PRO A 298 -5.90 10.51 -4.49
CA PRO A 298 -6.18 10.92 -3.11
C PRO A 298 -5.04 10.57 -2.14
N ALA A 299 -4.47 9.36 -2.25
CA ALA A 299 -3.34 8.94 -1.43
C ALA A 299 -2.12 9.84 -1.63
N TRP A 300 -1.80 10.16 -2.89
CA TRP A 300 -0.75 11.09 -3.25
C TRP A 300 -0.99 12.50 -2.69
N CYS A 301 -2.22 13.01 -2.77
CA CYS A 301 -2.58 14.30 -2.17
C CYS A 301 -2.32 14.31 -0.66
N ALA A 302 -2.71 13.25 0.05
CA ALA A 302 -2.46 13.11 1.48
C ALA A 302 -0.94 13.05 1.79
N MET A 303 -0.18 12.31 0.98
CA MET A 303 1.29 12.21 1.12
C MET A 303 2.02 13.52 0.84
N ARG A 304 1.54 14.33 -0.11
CA ARG A 304 2.16 15.60 -0.56
C ARG A 304 1.57 16.85 0.11
N GLY A 305 0.56 16.70 0.97
CA GLY A 305 -0.08 17.82 1.65
C GLY A 305 -1.02 18.64 0.76
N HIS A 306 -1.47 18.11 -0.38
CA HIS A 306 -2.43 18.77 -1.26
C HIS A 306 -3.88 18.37 -0.93
N THR A 307 -4.86 19.11 -1.44
CA THR A 307 -6.28 18.81 -1.20
C THR A 307 -6.91 18.13 -2.41
N TYR A 308 -7.40 16.90 -2.23
CA TYR A 308 -8.26 16.24 -3.20
C TYR A 308 -9.70 16.78 -3.07
N GLU A 309 -10.24 17.39 -4.13
CA GLU A 309 -11.60 17.97 -4.15
C GLU A 309 -12.67 17.02 -4.68
N GLY A 310 -12.28 15.78 -5.01
CA GLY A 310 -13.17 14.77 -5.54
C GLY A 310 -13.02 14.54 -7.05
N GLU A 311 -13.84 13.63 -7.56
CA GLU A 311 -13.88 13.22 -8.96
C GLU A 311 -15.22 13.55 -9.60
N ARG A 312 -15.23 13.72 -10.93
CA ARG A 312 -16.44 13.92 -11.73
C ARG A 312 -16.35 13.09 -13.01
N PRO A 313 -17.47 12.59 -13.54
CA PRO A 313 -17.49 11.96 -14.87
C PRO A 313 -17.00 12.96 -15.93
N ALA A 314 -16.20 12.47 -16.88
CA ALA A 314 -15.77 13.20 -18.07
C ALA A 314 -16.26 12.49 -19.34
N ASP A 315 -16.17 13.14 -20.49
CA ASP A 315 -16.57 12.56 -21.80
C ASP A 315 -15.88 11.22 -22.06
N ARG A 316 -14.63 11.09 -21.61
CA ARG A 316 -13.89 9.83 -21.51
C ARG A 316 -13.19 9.77 -20.15
N GLY A 317 -13.40 8.68 -19.41
CA GLY A 317 -12.78 8.46 -18.11
C GLY A 317 -13.39 9.34 -17.00
N THR A 318 -12.53 9.70 -16.05
CA THR A 318 -12.89 10.45 -14.84
C THR A 318 -11.95 11.65 -14.69
N ALA A 319 -12.51 12.79 -14.27
CA ALA A 319 -11.77 14.01 -13.95
C ALA A 319 -11.54 14.11 -12.44
N TYR A 320 -10.29 14.01 -12.01
CA TYR A 320 -9.86 14.09 -10.62
C TYR A 320 -9.33 15.49 -10.30
N ARG A 321 -9.92 16.17 -9.32
CA ARG A 321 -9.62 17.58 -9.00
C ARG A 321 -8.73 17.70 -7.78
N VAL A 322 -7.60 18.38 -7.93
CA VAL A 322 -6.57 18.53 -6.89
C VAL A 322 -6.21 20.00 -6.73
N ARG A 323 -6.35 20.53 -5.51
CA ARG A 323 -5.96 21.89 -5.17
C ARG A 323 -4.57 21.92 -4.53
N ARG A 324 -3.68 22.74 -5.10
CA ARG A 324 -2.34 22.96 -4.54
C ARG A 324 -2.44 23.63 -3.17
N ARG A 325 -1.66 23.14 -2.22
CA ARG A 325 -1.42 23.77 -0.92
C ARG A 325 0.05 24.19 -0.81
N ALA A 326 0.29 25.11 0.12
CA ALA A 326 1.64 25.59 0.46
C ALA A 326 2.44 24.49 1.17
#